data_AF-A0A0M2U5K4-F1
#
_entry.id   AF-A0A0M2U5K4-F1
#
_cell.length_a   1.000
_cell.length_b   1.000
_cell.length_c   1.000
_cell.angle_alpha   90.00
_cell.angle_beta   90.00
_cell.angle_gamma   90.00
#
_symmetry.space_group_name_H-M   'P 1'
#
loop_
_entity.id
_entity.type
_entity.pdbx_description
1 polymer ?
#
loop_
_entity_poly.entity_id
_entity_poly.type
_entity_poly.pdbx_seq_one_letter_code
_entity_poly.pdbx_strand_id
1 'polypeptide(L)'
;MSTFRDHLLEEMKDPEFAKAWEETELEYQIARAIIKLRMERGLTQEELAKQVGVTQSVIARLESGRHLPSLRSLHELAEKLGLKLVVNFEP
;
A
#
# COMPACT_ATOMS: atom_id res chain seq x y z
N MET A 1 -21.96 -2.37 12.36
CA MET A 1 -20.54 -2.29 12.73
C MET A 1 -19.99 -1.01 12.15
N SER A 2 -19.32 -0.19 12.95
CA SER A 2 -18.58 0.97 12.45
C SER A 2 -17.50 0.48 11.48
N THR A 3 -17.40 1.09 10.30
CA THR A 3 -16.41 0.73 9.30
C THR A 3 -15.06 1.35 9.65
N PHE A 4 -13.97 0.84 9.07
CA PHE A 4 -12.65 1.48 9.18
C PHE A 4 -12.70 2.97 8.82
N ARG A 5 -13.52 3.34 7.83
CA ARG A 5 -13.70 4.73 7.39
C ARG A 5 -14.36 5.60 8.47
N ASP A 6 -15.34 5.07 9.18
CA ASP A 6 -16.04 5.79 10.24
C ASP A 6 -15.09 6.06 11.41
N HIS A 7 -14.27 5.08 11.80
CA HIS A 7 -13.24 5.27 12.82
C HIS A 7 -12.14 6.25 12.40
N LEU A 8 -11.68 6.16 11.15
CA LEU A 8 -10.67 7.10 10.62
C LEU A 8 -11.18 8.55 10.65
N LEU A 9 -12.43 8.77 10.25
CA LEU A 9 -13.03 10.11 10.25
C LEU A 9 -13.16 10.70 11.66
N GLU A 10 -13.39 9.87 12.69
CA GLU A 10 -13.42 10.32 14.08
C GLU A 10 -12.03 10.71 14.59
N GLU A 11 -11.01 9.89 14.35
CA GLU A 11 -9.62 10.17 14.74
C GLU A 11 -9.04 11.40 14.01
N MET A 12 -9.42 11.61 12.74
CA MET A 12 -9.03 12.79 11.97
C MET A 12 -9.55 14.12 12.54
N LYS A 13 -10.45 14.10 13.54
CA LYS A 13 -10.86 15.32 14.26
C LYS A 13 -9.77 15.84 15.20
N ASP A 14 -8.84 15.00 15.62
CA ASP A 14 -7.66 15.42 16.37
C ASP A 14 -6.62 16.02 15.42
N PRO A 15 -6.24 17.30 15.56
CA PRO A 15 -5.25 17.94 14.71
C PRO A 15 -3.86 17.29 14.73
N GLU A 16 -3.45 16.70 15.86
CA GLU A 16 -2.16 16.00 15.93
C GLU A 16 -2.19 14.70 15.13
N PHE A 17 -3.29 13.95 15.25
CA PHE A 17 -3.52 12.75 14.45
C PHE A 17 -3.65 13.08 12.96
N ALA A 18 -4.44 14.09 12.60
CA ALA A 18 -4.67 14.49 11.22
C ALA A 18 -3.36 14.86 10.52
N LYS A 19 -2.48 15.62 11.19
CA LYS A 19 -1.17 15.98 10.66
C LYS A 19 -0.27 14.75 10.47
N ALA A 20 -0.20 13.87 11.47
CA ALA A 20 0.60 12.63 11.36
C ALA A 20 0.06 11.70 10.26
N TRP A 21 -1.26 11.68 10.06
CA TRP A 21 -1.91 10.95 8.99
C TRP A 21 -1.58 11.54 7.61
N GLU A 22 -1.70 12.86 7.43
CA GLU A 22 -1.33 13.53 6.17
C GLU A 22 0.14 13.29 5.78
N GLU A 23 1.05 13.25 6.75
CA GLU A 23 2.47 12.97 6.53
C GLU A 23 2.75 11.55 6.04
N THR A 24 1.81 10.60 6.21
CA THR A 24 2.00 9.17 5.91
C THR A 24 0.90 8.56 5.03
N GLU A 25 -0.05 9.37 4.58
CA GLU A 25 -1.21 8.93 3.79
C GLU A 25 -0.77 8.27 2.48
N LEU A 26 0.27 8.80 1.84
CA LEU A 26 0.75 8.26 0.56
C LEU A 26 1.32 6.84 0.72
N GLU A 27 2.13 6.62 1.75
CA GLU A 27 2.66 5.31 2.12
C GLU A 27 1.54 4.32 2.41
N TYR A 28 0.52 4.78 3.15
CA TYR A 28 -0.65 3.99 3.45
C TYR A 28 -1.43 3.59 2.20
N GLN A 29 -1.70 4.53 1.29
CA GLN A 29 -2.41 4.27 0.03
C GLN A 29 -1.67 3.23 -0.83
N ILE A 30 -0.35 3.37 -0.95
CA ILE A 30 0.48 2.43 -1.72
C ILE A 30 0.46 1.04 -1.08
N ALA A 31 0.64 0.95 0.25
CA ALA A 31 0.59 -0.32 0.96
C ALA A 31 -0.77 -1.01 0.80
N ARG A 32 -1.87 -0.25 0.93
CA ARG A 32 -3.23 -0.73 0.71
C ARG A 32 -3.45 -1.25 -0.71
N ALA A 33 -2.91 -0.57 -1.73
CA ALA A 33 -3.01 -1.00 -3.11
C ALA A 33 -2.29 -2.35 -3.34
N ILE A 34 -1.10 -2.53 -2.75
CA ILE A 34 -0.34 -3.78 -2.84
C ILE A 34 -1.06 -4.92 -2.10
N ILE A 35 -1.56 -4.68 -0.88
CA ILE A 35 -2.33 -5.66 -0.11
C ILE A 35 -3.58 -6.09 -0.89
N LYS A 36 -4.32 -5.12 -1.44
CA LYS A 36 -5.53 -5.39 -2.22
C LYS A 36 -5.20 -6.28 -3.42
N LEU A 37 -4.18 -5.93 -4.20
CA LEU A 37 -3.73 -6.72 -5.34
C LEU A 37 -3.36 -8.16 -4.93
N ARG A 38 -2.63 -8.30 -3.82
CA ARG A 38 -2.24 -9.62 -3.29
C ARG A 38 -3.45 -10.46 -2.92
N MET A 39 -4.40 -9.86 -2.20
CA MET A 39 -5.63 -10.54 -1.77
C MET A 39 -6.54 -10.91 -2.93
N GLU A 40 -6.69 -10.04 -3.94
CA GLU A 40 -7.46 -10.32 -5.16
C GLU A 40 -6.90 -11.51 -5.95
N ARG A 41 -5.59 -11.73 -5.87
CA ARG A 41 -4.91 -12.89 -6.46
C ARG A 41 -4.85 -14.11 -5.55
N GLY A 42 -5.39 -14.03 -4.33
CA GLY A 42 -5.37 -15.14 -3.37
C GLY A 42 -3.97 -15.51 -2.87
N LEU A 43 -3.01 -14.59 -2.93
CA LEU A 43 -1.61 -14.86 -2.61
C LEU A 43 -1.29 -14.56 -1.14
N THR A 44 -0.41 -15.37 -0.56
CA THR A 44 0.34 -15.03 0.65
C THR A 44 1.46 -14.03 0.33
N GLN A 45 2.03 -13.37 1.34
CA GLN A 45 3.17 -12.47 1.14
C GLN A 45 4.38 -13.19 0.57
N GLU A 46 4.60 -14.45 0.95
CA GLU A 46 5.71 -15.27 0.45
C GLU A 46 5.51 -15.64 -1.02
N GLU A 47 4.28 -15.97 -1.44
CA GLU A 47 3.97 -16.27 -2.84
C GLU A 47 4.11 -15.03 -3.73
N LEU A 48 3.62 -13.88 -3.27
CA LEU A 48 3.83 -12.62 -3.98
C LEU A 48 5.33 -12.32 -4.14
N ALA A 49 6.12 -12.52 -3.08
CA ALA A 49 7.56 -12.30 -3.11
C ALA A 49 8.25 -13.21 -4.15
N LYS A 50 7.88 -14.49 -4.19
CA LYS A 50 8.37 -15.46 -5.19
C LYS A 50 8.03 -15.04 -6.62
N GLN A 51 6.80 -14.55 -6.85
CA GLN A 51 6.37 -14.10 -8.17
C GLN A 51 7.12 -12.85 -8.65
N VAL A 52 7.39 -11.90 -7.74
CA VAL A 52 8.10 -10.66 -8.06
C VAL A 52 9.62 -10.87 -8.14
N GLY A 53 10.15 -11.90 -7.47
CA GLY A 53 11.59 -12.17 -7.40
C GLY A 53 12.30 -11.40 -6.29
N VAL A 54 11.61 -11.18 -5.16
CA VAL A 54 12.15 -10.50 -3.96
C VAL A 54 11.95 -11.37 -2.72
N THR A 55 12.46 -10.94 -1.57
CA THR A 55 12.23 -11.63 -0.29
C THR A 55 10.84 -11.32 0.27
N GLN A 56 10.29 -12.22 1.09
CA GLN A 56 9.06 -11.95 1.85
C GLN A 56 9.18 -10.68 2.69
N SER A 57 10.36 -10.41 3.27
CA SER A 57 10.62 -9.20 4.06
C SER A 57 10.50 -7.90 3.25
N VAL A 58 10.79 -7.93 1.95
CA VAL A 58 10.57 -6.79 1.06
C VAL A 58 9.07 -6.56 0.87
N ILE A 59 8.29 -7.62 0.61
CA ILE A 59 6.83 -7.50 0.50
C ILE A 59 6.21 -7.02 1.81
N ALA A 60 6.60 -7.59 2.95
CA ALA A 60 6.12 -7.17 4.26
C ALA A 60 6.44 -5.69 4.54
N ARG A 61 7.61 -5.21 4.12
CA ARG A 61 7.98 -3.79 4.23
C ARG A 61 7.08 -2.91 3.37
N LEU A 62 6.82 -3.30 2.12
CA LEU A 62 5.91 -2.57 1.22
C LEU A 62 4.48 -2.52 1.76
N GLU A 63 3.99 -3.63 2.31
CA GLU A 63 2.64 -3.72 2.89
C GLU A 63 2.52 -3.05 4.27
N SER A 64 3.63 -2.68 4.92
CA SER A 64 3.60 -2.07 6.26
C SER A 64 3.11 -0.62 6.28
N GLY A 65 3.16 0.08 5.14
CA GLY A 65 2.86 1.51 5.06
C GLY A 65 3.85 2.41 5.81
N ARG A 66 5.03 1.90 6.20
CA ARG A 66 6.04 2.67 6.96
C ARG A 66 7.12 3.30 6.08
N HIS A 67 7.13 2.99 4.79
CA HIS A 67 8.14 3.44 3.85
C HIS A 67 7.52 3.72 2.49
N LEU A 68 7.93 4.84 1.90
CA LEU A 68 7.55 5.19 0.55
C LEU A 68 8.46 4.46 -0.46
N PRO A 69 7.95 3.48 -1.24
CA PRO A 69 8.74 2.89 -2.31
C PRO A 69 8.92 3.89 -3.45
N SER A 70 10.02 3.74 -4.20
CA SER A 70 10.23 4.53 -5.40
C SER A 70 9.22 4.15 -6.50
N LEU A 71 8.87 5.10 -7.38
CA LEU A 71 8.06 4.83 -8.57
C LEU A 71 8.67 3.74 -9.46
N ARG A 72 10.01 3.66 -9.52
CA ARG A 72 10.72 2.59 -10.24
C ARG A 72 10.43 1.22 -9.64
N SER A 73 10.47 1.09 -8.30
CA SER A 73 10.17 -0.17 -7.61
C SER A 73 8.71 -0.59 -7.81
N LEU A 74 7.77 0.36 -7.81
CA LEU A 74 6.36 0.10 -8.11
C LEU A 74 6.16 -0.35 -9.56
N HIS A 75 6.89 0.25 -10.49
CA HIS A 75 6.85 -0.13 -11.90
C HIS A 75 7.39 -1.54 -12.11
N GLU A 76 8.54 -1.88 -11.54
CA GLU A 76 9.13 -3.23 -11.60
C GLU A 76 8.20 -4.29 -11.00
N LEU A 77 7.57 -3.98 -9.85
CA LEU A 77 6.55 -4.84 -9.24
C LEU A 77 5.38 -5.07 -10.20
N ALA A 78 4.87 -4.01 -10.84
CA ALA A 78 3.79 -4.12 -11.81
C ALA A 78 4.20 -4.99 -13.01
N GLU A 79 5.38 -4.78 -13.59
CA GLU A 79 5.88 -5.57 -14.73
C GLU A 79 5.97 -7.07 -14.40
N LYS A 80 6.54 -7.42 -13.23
CA LYS A 80 6.65 -8.81 -12.78
C LYS A 80 5.29 -9.48 -12.56
N LEU A 81 4.27 -8.69 -12.28
CA LEU A 81 2.90 -9.16 -12.09
C LEU A 81 2.07 -9.12 -13.37
N GLY A 82 2.65 -8.72 -14.51
CA GLY A 82 1.94 -8.57 -15.79
C GLY A 82 0.94 -7.41 -15.78
N LEU A 83 1.19 -6.38 -14.99
CA LEU A 83 0.32 -5.23 -14.78
C LEU A 83 0.95 -3.95 -15.33
N LYS A 84 0.12 -2.93 -15.49
CA LYS A 84 0.55 -1.57 -15.83
C LYS A 84 0.41 -0.66 -14.62
N LEU A 85 1.48 0.03 -14.24
CA LEU A 85 1.42 1.11 -13.25
C LEU A 85 0.70 2.32 -13.87
N VAL A 86 -0.31 2.83 -13.18
CA VAL A 86 -1.05 4.05 -13.56
C VAL A 86 -1.00 5.01 -12.38
N VAL A 87 -0.67 6.28 -12.65
CA VAL A 87 -0.64 7.35 -11.67
C VAL A 87 -1.63 8.42 -12.13
N ASN A 88 -2.59 8.75 -11.27
CA ASN A 88 -3.61 9.76 -11.51
C ASN A 88 -3.57 10.80 -10.38
N PHE A 89 -3.91 12.04 -10.70
CA PHE A 89 -4.12 13.10 -9.72
C PHE A 89 -5.63 13.31 -9.57
N GLU A 90 -6.11 13.44 -8.34
CA GLU A 90 -7.51 13.74 -8.03
C GLU A 90 -7.66 15.19 -7.52
N PRO A 91 -8.79 15.85 -7.82
CA PRO A 91 -9.06 17.23 -7.39
C PRO A 91 -9.42 17.36 -5.91
#